data_AF-A0A522AP11-F1
#
_entry.id   AF-A0A522AP11-F1
#
_cell.length_a   1.000
_cell.length_b   1.000
_cell.length_c   1.000
_cell.angle_alpha   90.00
_cell.angle_beta   90.00
_cell.angle_gamma   90.00
#
_symmetry.space_group_name_H-M   'P 1'
#
loop_
_entity.id
_entity.type
_entity.pdbx_description
1 polymer ?
#
loop_
_entity_poly.entity_id
_entity_poly.type
_entity_poly.pdbx_seq_one_letter_code
_entity_poly.pdbx_strand_id
1 'polypeptide(L)'
;AGIEAELLDTGLEPLAARLRAIAPARAAGIDLRNPRRVVRALEIATIDGGAGPLPQRRGYDGSVAWIGLTPDARHGEWIRNRAKAQFDGGLLDEAAALRMRYPATLPAFSAIGYREAWAALDGTMTIDEAVTAATARTVAFAKRQRTWFRSEPGIEWREASDPALDRDVVAVAHGLIG
;
A
#
# COMPACT_ATOMS: atom_id res chain seq x y z
N ALA A 1 -19.40 -7.24 -1.77
CA ALA A 1 -19.86 -7.11 -3.17
C ALA A 1 -20.87 -5.99 -3.36
N GLY A 2 -21.95 -5.89 -2.55
CA GLY A 2 -22.99 -4.86 -2.76
C GLY A 2 -22.54 -3.40 -2.58
N ILE A 3 -21.81 -3.09 -1.50
CA ILE A 3 -21.47 -1.69 -1.15
C ILE A 3 -20.45 -1.08 -2.12
N GLU A 4 -19.52 -1.86 -2.68
CA GLU A 4 -18.58 -1.37 -3.71
C GLU A 4 -19.30 -1.03 -5.02
N ALA A 5 -20.31 -1.81 -5.41
CA ALA A 5 -21.14 -1.50 -6.56
C ALA A 5 -22.00 -0.24 -6.31
N GLU A 6 -22.58 -0.12 -5.12
CA GLU A 6 -23.35 1.07 -4.69
C GLU A 6 -22.49 2.34 -4.67
N LEU A 7 -21.20 2.23 -4.31
CA LEU A 7 -20.24 3.34 -4.40
C LEU A 7 -20.06 3.82 -5.85
N LEU A 8 -20.01 2.90 -6.81
CA LEU A 8 -19.85 3.23 -8.23
C LEU A 8 -21.11 3.86 -8.82
N ASP A 9 -22.29 3.44 -8.34
CA ASP A 9 -23.59 3.89 -8.82
C ASP A 9 -24.03 5.24 -8.21
N THR A 10 -23.95 5.35 -6.88
CA THR A 10 -24.51 6.49 -6.13
C THR A 10 -23.46 7.48 -5.64
N GLY A 11 -22.18 7.10 -5.69
CA GLY A 11 -21.08 7.90 -5.18
C GLY A 11 -20.87 7.78 -3.66
N LEU A 12 -19.91 8.56 -3.15
CA LEU A 12 -19.45 8.44 -1.76
C LEU A 12 -20.40 9.05 -0.74
N GLU A 13 -21.01 10.19 -1.05
CA GLU A 13 -21.76 10.94 -0.03
C GLU A 13 -23.00 10.21 0.50
N PRO A 14 -23.80 9.52 -0.34
CA PRO A 14 -24.89 8.69 0.17
C PRO A 14 -24.41 7.59 1.12
N LEU A 15 -23.27 6.97 0.82
CA LEU A 15 -22.66 5.96 1.69
C LEU A 15 -22.15 6.56 3.00
N ALA A 16 -21.54 7.74 2.97
CA ALA A 16 -21.11 8.45 4.17
C ALA A 16 -22.30 8.86 5.05
N ALA A 17 -23.39 9.34 4.45
CA ALA A 17 -24.63 9.66 5.15
C ALA A 17 -25.25 8.41 5.80
N ARG A 18 -25.32 7.31 5.06
CA ARG A 18 -25.79 6.01 5.58
C ARG A 18 -24.94 5.55 6.76
N LEU A 19 -23.61 5.66 6.66
CA LEU A 19 -22.71 5.27 7.75
C LEU A 19 -22.94 6.12 9.02
N ARG A 20 -23.13 7.43 8.87
CA ARG A 20 -23.48 8.32 10.00
C ARG A 20 -24.79 7.91 10.67
N ALA A 21 -25.78 7.47 9.89
CA ALA A 21 -27.07 7.06 10.41
C ALA A 21 -27.01 5.72 11.16
N ILE A 22 -26.34 4.71 10.61
CA ILE A 22 -26.37 3.35 11.17
C ILE A 22 -25.24 3.06 12.16
N ALA A 23 -24.11 3.78 12.08
CA ALA A 23 -22.94 3.56 12.93
C ALA A 23 -22.24 4.89 13.27
N PRO A 24 -22.90 5.82 14.00
CA PRO A 24 -22.39 7.16 14.25
C PRO A 24 -21.03 7.18 14.98
N ALA A 25 -20.85 6.31 15.96
CA ALA A 25 -19.57 6.16 16.69
C ALA A 25 -18.42 5.75 15.76
N ARG A 26 -18.70 4.91 14.76
CA ARG A 26 -17.73 4.47 13.76
C ARG A 26 -17.43 5.57 12.75
N ALA A 27 -18.47 6.27 12.29
CA ALA A 27 -18.35 7.40 11.37
C ALA A 27 -17.46 8.51 11.93
N ALA A 28 -17.54 8.77 13.24
CA ALA A 28 -16.71 9.75 13.93
C ALA A 28 -15.21 9.41 13.94
N GLY A 29 -14.85 8.13 13.81
CA GLY A 29 -13.47 7.64 13.90
C GLY A 29 -12.73 7.48 12.56
N ILE A 30 -13.35 7.82 11.43
CA ILE A 30 -12.74 7.63 10.09
C ILE A 30 -12.82 8.89 9.22
N ASP A 31 -11.97 8.94 8.19
CA ASP A 31 -12.07 9.97 7.15
C ASP A 31 -13.17 9.60 6.15
N LEU A 32 -14.32 10.28 6.25
CA LEU A 32 -15.49 10.05 5.42
C LEU A 32 -15.30 10.45 3.96
N ARG A 33 -14.21 11.15 3.61
CA ARG A 33 -13.85 11.45 2.21
C ARG A 33 -13.04 10.32 1.57
N ASN A 34 -12.71 9.27 2.31
CA ASN A 34 -11.99 8.12 1.79
C ASN A 34 -12.97 6.98 1.47
N PRO A 35 -13.23 6.68 0.19
CA PRO A 35 -14.22 5.68 -0.20
C PRO A 35 -13.98 4.30 0.41
N ARG A 36 -12.71 3.86 0.45
CA ARG A 36 -12.35 2.54 0.99
C ARG A 36 -12.64 2.45 2.49
N ARG A 37 -12.41 3.53 3.25
CA ARG A 37 -12.71 3.56 4.69
C ARG A 37 -14.21 3.53 4.95
N VAL A 38 -14.99 4.29 4.17
CA VAL A 38 -16.46 4.33 4.30
C VAL A 38 -17.07 2.98 3.94
N VAL A 39 -16.71 2.41 2.78
CA VAL A 39 -17.17 1.08 2.36
C VAL A 39 -16.87 0.04 3.44
N ARG A 40 -15.62 -0.02 3.92
CA ARG A 40 -15.24 -1.00 4.95
C ARG A 40 -16.00 -0.81 6.25
N ALA A 41 -16.22 0.43 6.69
CA ALA A 41 -16.97 0.71 7.90
C ALA A 41 -18.44 0.29 7.78
N LEU A 42 -19.06 0.50 6.60
CA LEU A 42 -20.41 0.03 6.29
C LEU A 42 -20.49 -1.50 6.21
N GLU A 43 -19.51 -2.17 5.62
CA GLU A 43 -19.45 -3.64 5.59
C GLU A 43 -19.47 -4.21 7.00
N ILE A 44 -18.63 -3.69 7.89
CA ILE A 44 -18.60 -4.11 9.29
C ILE A 44 -19.94 -3.78 9.96
N ALA A 45 -20.52 -2.60 9.70
CA ALA A 45 -21.77 -2.16 10.33
C ALA A 45 -22.96 -3.02 9.92
N THR A 46 -22.93 -3.53 8.69
CA THR A 46 -23.95 -4.45 8.18
C THR A 46 -23.87 -5.83 8.85
N ILE A 47 -22.67 -6.22 9.33
CA ILE A 47 -22.45 -7.51 10.00
C ILE A 47 -22.78 -7.43 11.49
N ASP A 48 -22.34 -6.37 12.19
CA ASP A 48 -22.49 -6.23 13.65
C ASP A 48 -23.64 -5.32 14.10
N GLY A 49 -24.44 -4.82 13.15
CA GLY A 49 -25.55 -3.91 13.42
C GLY A 49 -25.13 -2.48 13.75
N GLY A 50 -23.88 -2.09 13.50
CA GLY A 50 -23.37 -0.74 13.77
C GLY A 50 -22.95 -0.52 15.21
N ALA A 51 -22.81 -1.60 15.99
CA ALA A 51 -22.42 -1.52 17.39
C ALA A 51 -20.96 -1.06 17.54
N GLY A 52 -20.77 0.05 18.27
CA GLY A 52 -19.46 0.49 18.75
C GLY A 52 -18.49 1.02 17.68
N PRO A 53 -17.30 1.47 18.13
CA PRO A 53 -16.24 1.95 17.24
C PRO A 53 -15.65 0.81 16.38
N LEU A 54 -14.72 1.15 15.48
CA LEU A 54 -13.91 0.11 14.83
C LEU A 54 -13.17 -0.71 15.90
N PRO A 55 -13.04 -2.04 15.71
CA PRO A 55 -12.25 -2.86 16.62
C PRO A 55 -10.84 -2.30 16.72
N GLN A 56 -10.35 -2.18 17.97
CA GLN A 56 -8.97 -1.80 18.20
C GLN A 56 -8.05 -2.84 17.56
N ARG A 57 -6.98 -2.35 16.93
CA ARG A 57 -5.93 -3.23 16.42
C ARG A 57 -5.25 -3.90 17.61
N ARG A 58 -5.40 -5.22 17.75
CA ARG A 58 -4.55 -6.00 18.64
C ARG A 58 -3.14 -6.00 18.02
N GLY A 59 -2.19 -5.40 18.72
CA GLY A 59 -0.78 -5.48 18.36
C GLY A 59 -0.24 -6.89 18.59
N TYR A 60 0.98 -7.13 18.13
CA TYR A 60 1.78 -8.24 18.60
C TYR A 60 2.22 -7.95 20.04
N ASP A 61 2.08 -8.91 20.94
CA ASP A 61 2.31 -8.78 22.38
C ASP A 61 3.75 -9.11 22.81
N GLY A 62 4.55 -9.66 21.91
CA GLY A 62 5.98 -9.87 22.14
C GLY A 62 6.82 -8.61 21.89
N SER A 63 8.06 -8.63 22.40
CA SER A 63 9.06 -7.61 22.11
C SER A 63 9.39 -7.57 20.62
N VAL A 64 9.39 -6.37 20.02
CA VAL A 64 9.72 -6.14 18.62
C VAL A 64 10.71 -5.00 18.52
N ALA A 65 11.82 -5.22 17.82
CA ALA A 65 12.71 -4.16 17.38
C ALA A 65 12.28 -3.72 16.00
N TRP A 66 12.08 -2.41 15.88
CA TRP A 66 11.82 -1.78 14.60
C TRP A 66 13.11 -1.15 14.12
N ILE A 67 13.65 -1.67 13.02
CA ILE A 67 14.83 -1.11 12.37
C ILE A 67 14.39 -0.51 11.04
N GLY A 68 14.59 0.80 10.89
CA GLY A 68 14.25 1.54 9.68
C GLY A 68 15.50 1.86 8.88
N LEU A 69 15.48 1.61 7.57
CA LEU A 69 16.57 1.99 6.67
C LEU A 69 16.29 3.32 5.98
N THR A 70 17.17 4.29 6.16
CA THR A 70 17.14 5.56 5.41
C THR A 70 18.00 5.45 4.16
N PRO A 71 17.40 5.57 2.96
CA PRO A 71 18.17 5.50 1.73
C PRO A 71 18.87 6.84 1.47
N ASP A 72 19.98 6.79 0.73
CA ASP A 72 20.76 7.97 0.36
C ASP A 72 20.12 8.76 -0.81
N ALA A 73 20.82 9.79 -1.30
CA ALA A 73 20.35 10.63 -2.41
C ALA A 73 20.11 9.87 -3.72
N ARG A 74 20.72 8.70 -3.91
CA ARG A 74 20.62 7.86 -5.13
C ARG A 74 19.37 7.00 -5.14
N HIS A 75 18.55 7.02 -4.08
CA HIS A 75 17.34 6.19 -3.99
C HIS A 75 16.42 6.28 -5.23
N GLY A 76 16.25 7.48 -5.78
CA GLY A 76 15.45 7.66 -6.99
C GLY A 76 16.03 6.95 -8.22
N GLU A 77 17.36 6.93 -8.33
CA GLU A 77 18.08 6.21 -9.39
C GLU A 77 17.95 4.70 -9.20
N TRP A 78 18.08 4.20 -7.97
CA TRP A 78 17.88 2.78 -7.67
C TRP A 78 16.47 2.32 -8.02
N ILE A 79 15.45 3.14 -7.70
CA ILE A 79 14.06 2.85 -8.07
C ILE A 79 13.91 2.77 -9.58
N ARG A 80 14.49 3.71 -10.33
CA ARG A 80 14.42 3.73 -11.79
C ARG A 80 15.12 2.51 -12.40
N ASN A 81 16.34 2.22 -11.96
CA ASN A 81 17.12 1.09 -12.44
C ASN A 81 16.41 -0.23 -12.15
N ARG A 82 15.82 -0.36 -10.96
CA ARG A 82 15.00 -1.52 -10.59
C ARG A 82 13.76 -1.63 -11.48
N ALA A 83 13.04 -0.53 -11.71
CA ALA A 83 11.88 -0.55 -12.60
C ALA A 83 12.27 -0.99 -14.00
N LYS A 84 13.33 -0.42 -14.58
CA LYS A 84 13.85 -0.84 -15.89
C LYS A 84 14.20 -2.33 -15.90
N ALA A 85 14.95 -2.79 -14.90
CA ALA A 85 15.35 -4.19 -14.78
C ALA A 85 14.15 -5.15 -14.66
N GLN A 86 13.04 -4.74 -14.06
CA GLN A 86 11.81 -5.54 -14.04
C GLN A 86 11.22 -5.71 -15.44
N PHE A 87 11.12 -4.62 -16.21
CA PHE A 87 10.61 -4.68 -17.59
C PHE A 87 11.55 -5.47 -18.51
N ASP A 88 12.85 -5.22 -18.44
CA ASP A 88 13.87 -5.99 -19.18
C ASP A 88 13.89 -7.47 -18.77
N GLY A 89 13.56 -7.76 -17.51
CA GLY A 89 13.58 -9.09 -16.90
C GLY A 89 12.30 -9.92 -17.12
N GLY A 90 11.44 -9.53 -18.06
CA GLY A 90 10.27 -10.34 -18.44
C GLY A 90 8.96 -9.98 -17.73
N LEU A 91 8.85 -8.81 -17.10
CA LEU A 91 7.59 -8.37 -16.47
C LEU A 91 6.42 -8.30 -17.48
N LEU A 92 6.68 -7.94 -18.75
CA LEU A 92 5.64 -7.92 -19.78
C LEU A 92 5.06 -9.31 -20.05
N ASP A 93 5.93 -10.31 -20.18
CA ASP A 93 5.53 -11.71 -20.42
C ASP A 93 4.77 -12.28 -19.21
N GLU A 94 5.27 -12.01 -18.00
CA GLU A 94 4.59 -12.39 -16.77
C GLU A 94 3.20 -11.75 -16.68
N ALA A 95 3.10 -10.44 -16.96
CA ALA A 95 1.84 -9.70 -16.90
C ALA A 95 0.84 -10.19 -17.96
N ALA A 96 1.30 -10.54 -19.16
CA ALA A 96 0.48 -11.14 -20.20
C ALA A 96 -0.04 -12.52 -19.78
N ALA A 97 0.82 -13.39 -19.25
CA ALA A 97 0.45 -14.72 -18.77
C ALA A 97 -0.58 -14.66 -17.63
N LEU A 98 -0.39 -13.76 -16.66
CA LEU A 98 -1.33 -13.57 -15.56
C LEU A 98 -2.68 -13.04 -16.03
N ARG A 99 -2.71 -12.16 -17.04
CA ARG A 99 -3.94 -11.62 -17.62
C ARG A 99 -4.80 -12.70 -18.27
N MET A 100 -4.19 -13.73 -18.87
CA MET A 100 -4.94 -14.87 -19.43
C MET A 100 -5.54 -15.77 -18.35
N ARG A 101 -4.91 -15.82 -17.17
CA ARG A 101 -5.29 -16.74 -16.09
C ARG A 101 -6.27 -16.14 -15.08
N TYR A 102 -6.27 -14.81 -14.93
CA TYR A 102 -7.01 -14.15 -13.87
C TYR A 102 -7.78 -12.92 -14.37
N PRO A 103 -8.94 -12.62 -13.77
CA PRO A 103 -9.76 -11.49 -14.19
C PRO A 103 -9.06 -10.15 -13.91
N ALA A 104 -9.22 -9.21 -14.84
CA ALA A 104 -8.63 -7.86 -14.78
C ALA A 104 -9.05 -7.05 -13.55
N THR A 105 -10.16 -7.42 -12.91
CA THR A 105 -10.69 -6.78 -11.71
C THR A 105 -9.93 -7.13 -10.44
N LEU A 106 -8.99 -8.09 -10.46
CA LEU A 106 -8.23 -8.45 -9.27
C LEU A 106 -7.38 -7.27 -8.77
N PRO A 107 -7.42 -6.95 -7.46
CA PRO A 107 -6.59 -5.89 -6.88
C PRO A 107 -5.10 -6.04 -7.13
N ALA A 108 -4.60 -7.27 -7.34
CA ALA A 108 -3.19 -7.54 -7.66
C ALA A 108 -2.72 -6.75 -8.90
N PHE A 109 -3.56 -6.57 -9.92
CA PHE A 109 -3.22 -5.83 -11.14
C PHE A 109 -3.19 -4.31 -10.95
N SER A 110 -3.61 -3.81 -9.80
CA SER A 110 -3.44 -2.41 -9.42
C SER A 110 -2.01 -2.08 -8.91
N ALA A 111 -1.21 -3.11 -8.65
CA ALA A 111 0.17 -2.97 -8.20
C ALA A 111 1.02 -2.18 -9.21
N ILE A 112 2.05 -1.51 -8.68
CA ILE A 112 2.99 -0.73 -9.48
C ILE A 112 3.82 -1.70 -10.32
N GLY A 113 3.98 -1.43 -11.62
CA GLY A 113 4.59 -2.34 -12.58
C GLY A 113 3.54 -3.04 -13.42
N TYR A 114 2.63 -3.81 -12.81
CA TYR A 114 1.61 -4.57 -13.55
C TYR A 114 0.64 -3.69 -14.34
N ARG A 115 0.17 -2.59 -13.73
CA ARG A 115 -0.71 -1.65 -14.44
C ARG A 115 -0.02 -1.03 -15.65
N GLU A 116 1.24 -0.63 -15.48
CA GLU A 116 2.05 -0.04 -16.55
C GLU A 116 2.38 -1.07 -17.65
N ALA A 117 2.68 -2.32 -17.27
CA ALA A 117 2.89 -3.42 -18.19
C ALA A 117 1.62 -3.70 -19.03
N TRP A 118 0.44 -3.68 -18.42
CA TRP A 118 -0.82 -3.85 -19.16
C TRP A 118 -1.10 -2.68 -20.09
N ALA A 119 -0.86 -1.44 -19.66
CA ALA A 119 -0.99 -0.27 -20.53
C ALA A 119 -0.06 -0.36 -21.75
N ALA A 120 1.15 -0.90 -21.57
CA ALA A 120 2.08 -1.16 -22.67
C ALA A 120 1.62 -2.31 -23.58
N LEU A 121 1.12 -3.41 -23.02
CA LEU A 121 0.53 -4.52 -23.78
C LEU A 121 -0.72 -4.11 -24.58
N ASP A 122 -1.50 -3.16 -24.05
CA ASP A 122 -2.69 -2.58 -24.71
C ASP A 122 -2.31 -1.53 -25.77
N GLY A 123 -1.02 -1.19 -25.93
CA GLY A 123 -0.54 -0.19 -26.87
C GLY A 123 -0.88 1.26 -26.49
N THR A 124 -1.34 1.50 -25.26
CA THR A 124 -1.69 2.84 -24.74
C THR A 124 -0.48 3.60 -24.17
N MET A 125 0.63 2.89 -23.94
CA MET A 125 1.93 3.43 -23.53
C MET A 125 3.04 2.67 -24.26
N THR A 126 4.16 3.32 -24.52
CA THR A 126 5.42 2.65 -24.86
C THR A 126 6.04 2.00 -23.61
N ILE A 127 6.99 1.09 -23.80
CA ILE A 127 7.71 0.45 -22.70
C ILE A 127 8.48 1.50 -21.87
N ASP A 128 9.10 2.50 -22.51
CA ASP A 128 9.82 3.56 -21.82
C ASP A 128 8.90 4.47 -20.99
N GLU A 129 7.71 4.78 -21.50
CA GLU A 129 6.67 5.48 -20.75
C GLU A 129 6.18 4.65 -19.56
N ALA A 130 5.98 3.35 -19.75
CA ALA A 130 5.59 2.42 -18.69
C ALA A 130 6.65 2.34 -17.57
N VAL A 131 7.94 2.24 -17.93
CA VAL A 131 9.06 2.28 -16.96
C VAL A 131 9.09 3.62 -16.21
N THR A 132 8.88 4.73 -16.92
CA THR A 132 8.85 6.07 -16.33
C THR A 132 7.69 6.23 -15.35
N ALA A 133 6.49 5.78 -15.74
CA ALA A 133 5.30 5.80 -14.91
C ALA A 133 5.45 4.92 -13.65
N ALA A 134 5.98 3.71 -13.81
CA ALA A 134 6.24 2.79 -12.70
C ALA A 134 7.28 3.37 -11.73
N THR A 135 8.32 4.01 -12.25
CA THR A 135 9.33 4.74 -11.46
C THR A 135 8.67 5.84 -10.63
N ALA A 136 7.90 6.73 -11.26
CA ALA A 136 7.24 7.84 -10.57
C ALA A 136 6.27 7.37 -9.48
N ARG A 137 5.46 6.35 -9.77
CA ARG A 137 4.54 5.74 -8.79
C ARG A 137 5.30 5.10 -7.63
N THR A 138 6.43 4.45 -7.90
CA THR A 138 7.28 3.85 -6.86
C THR A 138 7.92 4.93 -5.97
N VAL A 139 8.40 6.03 -6.53
CA VAL A 139 8.91 7.17 -5.75
C VAL A 139 7.81 7.77 -4.85
N ALA A 140 6.61 7.97 -5.40
CA ALA A 140 5.48 8.46 -4.63
C ALA A 140 5.08 7.48 -3.50
N PHE A 141 5.13 6.17 -3.78
CA PHE A 141 4.89 5.13 -2.79
C PHE A 141 5.97 5.13 -1.69
N ALA A 142 7.25 5.19 -2.05
CA ALA A 142 8.35 5.29 -1.11
C ALA A 142 8.27 6.56 -0.23
N LYS A 143 7.79 7.69 -0.79
CA LYS A 143 7.50 8.89 -0.01
C LYS A 143 6.39 8.65 1.02
N ARG A 144 5.29 8.03 0.63
CA ARG A 144 4.19 7.68 1.56
C ARG A 144 4.65 6.72 2.65
N GLN A 145 5.46 5.72 2.31
CA GLN A 145 6.06 4.81 3.29
C GLN A 145 6.89 5.56 4.31
N ARG A 146 7.81 6.44 3.86
CA ARG A 146 8.63 7.27 4.76
C ARG A 146 7.77 8.16 5.67
N THR A 147 6.73 8.79 5.14
CA THR A 147 5.81 9.60 5.96
C THR A 147 5.12 8.75 7.02
N TRP A 148 4.68 7.54 6.67
CA TRP A 148 4.03 6.64 7.61
C TRP A 148 4.99 6.16 8.71
N PHE A 149 6.18 5.69 8.35
CA PHE A 149 7.16 5.23 9.34
C PHE A 149 7.69 6.36 10.22
N ARG A 150 7.76 7.61 9.73
CA ARG A 150 8.17 8.75 10.57
C ARG A 150 7.22 9.01 11.74
N SER A 151 5.94 8.65 11.62
CA SER A 151 4.98 8.76 12.71
C SER A 151 4.98 7.55 13.65
N GLU A 152 5.71 6.48 13.31
CA GLU A 152 5.75 5.27 14.12
C GLU A 152 6.81 5.41 15.22
N PRO A 153 6.44 5.28 16.50
CA PRO A 153 7.38 5.36 17.61
C PRO A 153 8.28 4.12 17.66
N GLY A 154 9.47 4.26 18.24
CA GLY A 154 10.36 3.13 18.53
C GLY A 154 11.13 2.57 17.33
N ILE A 155 11.10 3.24 16.18
CA ILE A 155 11.96 2.88 15.04
C ILE A 155 13.39 3.38 15.27
N GLU A 156 14.32 2.44 15.28
CA GLU A 156 15.75 2.70 15.21
C GLU A 156 16.18 2.89 13.74
N TRP A 157 16.45 4.14 13.37
CA TRP A 157 16.86 4.47 12.00
C TRP A 157 18.35 4.24 11.79
N ARG A 158 18.71 3.67 10.63
CA ARG A 158 20.09 3.47 10.16
C ARG A 158 20.20 3.84 8.69
N GLU A 159 21.36 4.34 8.26
CA GLU A 159 21.60 4.61 6.86
C GLU A 159 21.79 3.30 6.09
N ALA A 160 21.05 3.13 4.99
CA ALA A 160 21.10 1.90 4.18
C ALA A 160 22.48 1.67 3.54
N SER A 161 23.28 2.72 3.40
CA SER A 161 24.64 2.67 2.85
C SER A 161 25.73 2.54 3.91
N ASP A 162 25.38 2.44 5.19
CA ASP A 162 26.36 2.31 6.27
C ASP A 162 27.08 0.94 6.18
N PRO A 163 28.41 0.91 6.02
CA PRO A 163 29.18 -0.34 6.01
C PRO A 163 29.07 -1.15 7.32
N ALA A 164 28.68 -0.51 8.43
CA ALA A 164 28.48 -1.17 9.72
C ALA A 164 27.05 -1.71 9.92
N LEU A 165 26.14 -1.50 8.96
CA LEU A 165 24.71 -1.79 9.12
C LEU A 165 24.43 -3.20 9.64
N ASP A 166 25.07 -4.22 9.07
CA ASP A 166 24.85 -5.62 9.47
C ASP A 166 25.19 -5.86 10.95
N ARG A 167 26.31 -5.28 11.43
CA ARG A 167 26.75 -5.39 12.82
C ARG A 167 25.76 -4.69 13.76
N ASP A 168 25.32 -3.50 13.37
CA ASP A 168 24.42 -2.69 14.18
C ASP A 168 23.03 -3.32 14.28
N VAL A 169 22.52 -3.90 13.20
CA VAL A 169 21.25 -4.65 13.18
C VAL A 169 21.32 -5.86 14.13
N VAL A 170 22.42 -6.61 14.09
CA VAL A 170 22.63 -7.78 14.98
C VAL A 170 22.69 -7.35 16.44
N ALA A 171 23.35 -6.23 16.76
CA ALA A 171 23.42 -5.71 18.11
C ALA A 171 22.03 -5.34 18.67
N VAL A 172 21.18 -4.70 17.86
CA VAL A 172 19.78 -4.39 18.23
C VAL A 172 18.98 -5.66 18.49
N ALA A 173 19.12 -6.67 17.62
CA ALA A 173 18.43 -7.94 17.78
C ALA A 173 18.86 -8.68 19.07
N HIS A 174 20.15 -8.65 19.43
CA HIS A 174 20.63 -9.25 20.67
C HIS A 174 20.08 -8.55 21.92
N GLY A 175 19.89 -7.23 21.87
CA GLY A 175 19.31 -6.45 22.98
C GLY A 175 17.84 -6.77 23.28
N LEU A 176 17.10 -7.37 22.33
CA LEU A 176 15.71 -7.79 22.54
C LEU A 176 15.56 -9.18 23.19
N ILE A 177 16.56 -10.03 23.02
CA ILE A 177 16.55 -11.44 23.44
C ILE A 177 17.19 -11.60 24.84
N GLY A 178 17.86 -10.55 25.34
CA GLY A 178 18.50 -10.48 26.65
C GLY A 178 17.56 -10.22 27.81
#